data_AF-A0A218QXT6-F1
#
_entry.id   AF-A0A218QXT6-F1
#
_cell.length_a   1.000
_cell.length_b   1.000
_cell.length_c   1.000
_cell.angle_alpha   90.00
_cell.angle_beta   90.00
_cell.angle_gamma   90.00
#
_symmetry.space_group_name_H-M   'P 1'
#
loop_
_entity.id
_entity.type
_entity.pdbx_description
1 polymer ?
#
loop_
_entity_poly.entity_id
_entity_poly.type
_entity_poly.pdbx_seq_one_letter_code
_entity_poly.pdbx_strand_id
1 'polypeptide(L)' 'MNKVYLVAILVLSVLLVANVSPIEGVPTGGCPLSDALCAKYCKSNKYGKTGKCTGTSKGTCKCLV' A
#
# COMPACT_ATOMS: atom_id res chain seq x y z
N MET A 1 -17.04 16.09 -27.61
CA MET A 1 -16.17 15.34 -26.66
C MET A 1 -15.05 14.68 -27.45
N ASN A 2 -13.84 15.24 -27.37
CA ASN A 2 -12.74 14.88 -28.28
C ASN A 2 -12.05 13.59 -27.82
N LYS A 3 -11.98 12.58 -28.69
CA LYS A 3 -11.30 11.29 -28.42
C LYS A 3 -9.85 11.46 -27.98
N VAL A 4 -9.21 12.56 -28.40
CA VAL A 4 -7.82 12.93 -28.04
C VAL A 4 -7.65 13.16 -26.54
N TYR A 5 -8.64 13.74 -25.85
CA TYR A 5 -8.53 13.99 -24.40
C TYR A 5 -8.51 12.68 -23.60
N LEU A 6 -9.29 11.69 -24.03
CA LEU A 6 -9.30 10.38 -23.37
C LEU A 6 -7.93 9.70 -23.48
N VAL A 7 -7.30 9.77 -24.65
CA VAL A 7 -5.96 9.21 -24.86
C VAL A 7 -4.93 9.94 -23.99
N ALA A 8 -4.98 11.28 -23.92
CA ALA A 8 -4.07 12.06 -23.10
C ALA A 8 -4.19 11.73 -21.60
N ILE A 9 -5.41 11.61 -21.08
CA ILE A 9 -5.66 11.25 -19.68
C ILE A 9 -5.16 9.84 -19.37
N LEU A 10 -5.38 8.90 -20.30
CA LEU A 10 -4.94 7.51 -20.13
C LEU A 10 -3.42 7.40 -20.10
N VAL A 11 -2.71 8.13 -20.97
CA VAL A 11 -1.24 8.20 -20.97
C VAL A 11 -0.72 8.82 -19.67
N LEU A 12 -1.31 9.93 -19.20
CA LEU A 12 -0.96 10.54 -17.92
C LEU A 12 -1.19 9.59 -16.73
N SER A 13 -2.27 8.81 -16.75
CA SER A 13 -2.58 7.85 -15.69
C SER A 13 -1.56 6.71 -15.64
N VAL A 14 -1.17 6.18 -16.80
CA VAL A 14 -0.15 5.12 -16.89
C VAL A 14 1.22 5.64 -16.45
N LEU A 15 1.60 6.86 -16.83
CA LEU A 15 2.83 7.49 -16.35
C LEU A 15 2.85 7.68 -14.83
N LEU A 16 1.71 8.03 -14.23
CA LEU A 16 1.58 8.12 -12.77
C LEU A 16 1.77 6.75 -12.11
N VAL A 17 1.18 5.70 -12.68
CA VAL A 17 1.28 4.32 -12.16
C VAL A 17 2.67 3.72 -12.39
N ALA A 18 3.39 4.11 -13.44
CA ALA A 18 4.76 3.66 -13.69
C ALA A 18 5.78 4.34 -12.78
N ASN A 19 5.53 5.59 -12.37
CA ASN A 19 6.42 6.36 -11.50
C ASN A 19 6.21 6.08 -10.01
N VAL A 20 5.11 5.42 -9.62
CA VAL A 20 5.07 4.79 -8.31
C VAL A 20 5.96 3.57 -8.40
N SER A 21 7.21 3.72 -7.94
CA SER A 21 8.08 2.58 -7.70
C SER A 21 7.24 1.50 -7.02
N PRO A 22 7.15 0.28 -7.59
CA PRO A 22 6.62 -0.82 -6.82
C PRO A 22 7.44 -0.80 -5.54
N ILE A 23 6.79 -0.56 -4.41
CA ILE A 23 7.41 -0.75 -3.11
C ILE A 23 7.56 -2.27 -3.05
N GLU A 24 8.60 -2.79 -3.69
CA GLU A 24 8.91 -4.19 -3.78
C GLU A 24 8.98 -4.70 -2.34
N GLY A 25 8.00 -5.52 -1.98
CA GLY A 25 8.14 -6.47 -0.89
C GLY A 25 7.85 -6.00 0.54
N VAL A 26 7.31 -4.81 0.80
CA VAL A 26 6.75 -4.55 2.14
C VAL A 26 5.24 -4.71 2.09
N PRO A 27 4.68 -5.83 2.58
CA PRO A 27 3.26 -5.92 2.78
C PRO A 27 2.90 -4.83 3.78
N THR A 28 2.25 -3.77 3.30
CA THR A 28 1.82 -2.70 4.20
C THR A 28 0.84 -3.25 5.24
N GLY A 29 0.33 -4.47 5.06
CA GLY A 29 -0.52 -5.16 6.02
C GLY A 29 -1.81 -4.42 6.29
N GLY A 30 -2.17 -3.40 5.50
CA GLY A 30 -3.28 -2.48 5.79
C GLY A 30 -2.87 -1.13 6.37
N CYS A 31 -1.58 -0.84 6.43
CA CYS A 31 -1.03 0.48 6.75
C CYS A 31 -0.94 1.36 5.49
N PRO A 32 -1.16 2.68 5.59
CA PRO A 32 -1.51 3.46 6.78
C PRO A 32 -3.01 3.44 7.15
N LEU A 33 -3.83 2.63 6.47
CA LEU A 33 -5.29 2.66 6.60
C LEU A 33 -5.77 2.25 8.01
N SER A 34 -5.23 1.17 8.58
CA SER A 34 -5.68 0.67 9.88
C SER A 34 -4.67 -0.26 10.56
N ASP A 35 -4.41 -0.02 11.84
CA ASP A 35 -3.67 -0.93 12.72
C ASP A 35 -4.36 -2.30 12.86
N ALA A 36 -5.70 -2.35 12.79
CA ALA A 36 -6.46 -3.61 12.88
C ALA A 36 -6.22 -4.52 11.67
N LEU A 37 -6.08 -3.92 10.48
CA LEU A 37 -5.71 -4.66 9.28
C LEU A 37 -4.27 -5.19 9.42
N CYS A 38 -3.35 -4.36 9.93
CA CYS A 38 -1.96 -4.78 10.19
C CYS A 38 -1.89 -5.94 11.18
N ALA A 39 -2.64 -5.87 12.29
CA ALA A 39 -2.73 -6.97 13.23
C ALA A 39 -3.32 -8.24 12.61
N LYS A 40 -4.37 -8.12 11.79
CA LYS A 40 -4.97 -9.25 11.06
C LYS A 40 -3.98 -9.84 10.05
N TYR A 41 -3.22 -9.00 9.35
CA TYR A 41 -2.17 -9.41 8.42
C TYR A 41 -1.08 -10.20 9.15
N CYS A 42 -0.56 -9.68 10.27
CA CYS A 42 0.46 -10.35 11.08
C CYS A 42 -0.03 -11.70 11.60
N LYS A 43 -1.26 -11.76 12.10
CA LYS A 43 -1.87 -12.99 12.63
C LYS A 43 -2.12 -14.02 11.50
N SER A 44 -2.62 -13.58 10.35
CA SER A 44 -2.94 -14.46 9.21
C SER A 44 -1.69 -15.08 8.59
N ASN A 45 -0.59 -14.33 8.57
CA ASN A 45 0.68 -14.80 8.00
C ASN A 45 1.63 -15.40 9.05
N LYS A 46 1.19 -15.52 10.31
CA LYS A 46 2.00 -16.06 11.43
C LYS A 46 3.30 -15.27 11.68
N TYR A 47 3.34 -13.98 11.36
CA TYR A 47 4.46 -13.09 11.70
C TYR A 47 4.44 -12.61 13.15
N GLY A 48 3.29 -12.71 13.82
CA GLY A 48 3.11 -12.34 15.22
C GLY A 48 1.65 -12.42 15.66
N LYS A 49 1.38 -12.20 16.95
CA LYS A 49 0.01 -12.18 17.50
C LYS A 49 -0.73 -10.89 17.17
N THR A 50 -0.01 -9.79 16.97
CA THR A 50 -0.58 -8.47 16.66
C THR A 50 0.35 -7.68 15.74
N GLY A 51 -0.08 -6.49 15.33
CA GLY A 51 0.67 -5.60 14.44
C GLY A 51 0.24 -4.14 14.59
N LYS A 52 1.16 -3.21 14.32
CA LYS A 52 0.89 -1.77 14.32
C LYS A 52 1.52 -1.06 13.14
N CYS A 53 0.86 -0.03 12.66
CA CYS A 53 1.38 0.86 11.62
C CYS A 53 2.43 1.81 12.20
N THR A 54 3.61 1.81 11.60
CA THR A 54 4.81 2.52 12.04
C THR A 54 5.46 3.25 10.86
N GLY A 55 6.48 4.05 11.16
CA GLY A 55 7.15 4.94 10.20
C GLY A 55 6.50 6.32 10.12
N THR A 56 7.18 7.25 9.46
CA THR A 56 6.81 8.68 9.39
C THR A 56 5.40 8.91 8.87
N SER A 57 4.94 8.07 7.94
CA SER A 57 3.59 8.15 7.36
C SER A 57 2.68 7.00 7.80
N LYS A 58 3.03 6.28 8.88
CA LYS A 58 2.39 5.01 9.27
C LYS A 58 2.31 4.00 8.11
N GLY A 59 3.23 4.04 7.13
CA GLY A 59 3.16 3.20 5.94
C GLY A 59 3.63 1.75 6.15
N THR A 60 4.27 1.46 7.29
CA THR A 60 4.92 0.17 7.54
C THR A 60 4.21 -0.61 8.63
N CYS A 61 3.72 -1.81 8.33
CA CYS A 61 3.15 -2.71 9.33
C CYS A 61 4.27 -3.43 10.10
N LYS A 62 4.36 -3.21 11.41
CA LYS A 62 5.29 -3.90 12.32
C LYS A 62 4.53 -4.95 13.12
N CYS A 63 4.84 -6.22 12.86
CA CYS A 63 4.28 -7.35 13.61
C CYS A 63 4.96 -7.52 14.97
N LEU A 64 4.18 -7.87 16.00
CA LEU A 64 4.63 -8.15 17.36
C LEU A 64 4.22 -9.59 17.72
N VAL A 65 5.17 -10.38 18.23
CA VAL A 65 5.00 -11.80 18.60
C VAL A 65 4.20 -12.01 19.88
#